data_AF-A0AAW0QIN9-F1
#
_entry.id   AF-A0AAW0QIN9-F1
#
_cell.length_a   1.000
_cell.length_b   1.000
_cell.length_c   1.000
_cell.angle_alpha   90.00
_cell.angle_beta   90.00
_cell.angle_gamma   90.00
#
_symmetry.space_group_name_H-M   'P 1'
#
loop_
_entity.id
_entity.type
_entity.pdbx_description
1 polymer ?
#
loop_
_entity_poly.entity_id
_entity_poly.type
_entity_poly.pdbx_seq_one_letter_code
_entity_poly.pdbx_strand_id
1 'polypeptide(L)'
;MQISPDETVHLLFSEKDQLVLDQADASPSPLVAFDDKNAVLKLITAELSTERLERLYDMLFLVSNRRNISPLHHQLVKGRQTLITERADLHLVWNYDRIFVKPIPLCLLSHAFWQTHLLAPLVAHATVGHHAARPPSAVKVWREAQGFLRTYASLIQHPSDLHLAKTLHLVPNNVDWNTWCRFIDGFAHLKDRQVAPATITGSCA
;
A
#
# COMPACT_ATOMS: atom_id res chain seq x y z
N MET A 1 -1.92 -11.26 16.54
CA MET A 1 -3.37 -11.23 16.23
C MET A 1 -3.62 -12.14 15.04
N GLN A 2 -4.16 -13.35 15.30
CA GLN A 2 -4.41 -14.38 14.29
C GLN A 2 -5.55 -13.94 13.36
N ILE A 3 -5.39 -14.14 12.05
CA ILE A 3 -6.51 -14.02 11.10
C ILE A 3 -7.48 -15.17 11.42
N SER A 4 -8.77 -14.87 11.54
CA SER A 4 -9.81 -15.88 11.74
C SER A 4 -9.78 -16.90 10.58
N PRO A 5 -9.92 -18.21 10.83
CA PRO A 5 -9.83 -19.25 9.80
C PRO A 5 -10.87 -19.14 8.67
N ASP A 6 -11.86 -18.25 8.80
CA ASP A 6 -12.99 -18.07 7.87
C ASP A 6 -12.85 -16.83 6.97
N GLU A 7 -11.78 -16.04 7.10
CA GLU A 7 -11.54 -14.92 6.18
C GLU A 7 -10.81 -15.42 4.93
N THR A 8 -11.57 -15.79 3.91
CA THR A 8 -11.02 -16.23 2.63
C THR A 8 -10.16 -15.14 2.00
N VAL A 9 -8.86 -15.42 1.87
CA VAL A 9 -7.89 -14.48 1.28
C VAL A 9 -8.00 -14.59 -0.24
N HIS A 10 -8.55 -13.56 -0.86
CA HIS A 10 -8.65 -13.43 -2.31
C HIS A 10 -7.97 -12.14 -2.78
N LEU A 11 -7.57 -12.10 -4.05
CA LEU A 11 -7.09 -10.88 -4.68
C LEU A 11 -8.26 -9.88 -4.81
N LEU A 12 -7.95 -8.60 -4.60
CA LEU A 12 -8.94 -7.52 -4.57
C LEU A 12 -9.18 -6.88 -5.95
N PHE A 13 -8.38 -7.25 -6.94
CA PHE A 13 -8.48 -6.78 -8.32
C PHE A 13 -8.07 -7.93 -9.25
N SER A 14 -8.50 -7.89 -10.51
CA SER A 14 -8.18 -8.92 -11.49
C SER A 14 -7.03 -8.50 -12.43
N GLU A 15 -6.51 -9.43 -13.23
CA GLU A 15 -5.38 -9.16 -14.14
C GLU A 15 -5.67 -8.01 -15.13
N LYS A 16 -6.90 -7.91 -15.63
CA LYS A 16 -7.33 -6.81 -16.52
C LYS A 16 -7.41 -5.43 -15.85
N ASP A 17 -7.36 -5.40 -14.52
CA ASP A 17 -7.46 -4.19 -13.71
C ASP A 17 -6.10 -3.74 -13.17
N GLN A 18 -5.00 -4.42 -13.55
CA GLN A 18 -3.65 -4.02 -13.16
C GLN A 18 -3.22 -2.71 -13.84
N LEU A 19 -2.33 -1.94 -13.20
CA LEU A 19 -1.87 -0.65 -13.74
C LEU A 19 -0.48 -0.70 -14.40
N VAL A 20 0.19 -1.85 -14.36
CA VAL A 20 1.46 -2.09 -15.07
C VAL A 20 1.19 -2.74 -16.41
N LEU A 21 1.74 -2.18 -17.50
CA LEU A 21 1.58 -2.72 -18.85
C LEU A 21 2.68 -3.72 -19.23
N ASP A 22 3.86 -3.66 -18.61
CA ASP A 22 5.00 -4.51 -18.96
C ASP A 22 5.71 -5.13 -17.75
N GLN A 23 6.14 -6.39 -17.84
CA GLN A 23 6.74 -7.10 -16.69
C GLN A 23 8.10 -6.53 -16.27
N ALA A 24 8.81 -5.88 -17.19
CA ALA A 24 10.07 -5.18 -16.91
C ALA A 24 9.90 -4.01 -15.94
N ASP A 25 8.73 -3.36 -15.96
CA ASP A 25 8.42 -2.20 -15.10
C ASP A 25 8.06 -2.60 -13.67
N ALA A 26 7.75 -3.87 -13.40
CA ALA A 26 7.35 -4.34 -12.08
C ALA A 26 8.53 -4.61 -11.13
N SER A 27 9.78 -4.36 -11.56
CA SER A 27 10.95 -4.72 -10.76
C SER A 27 11.01 -3.85 -9.51
N PRO A 28 10.95 -4.44 -8.30
CA PRO A 28 10.92 -3.67 -7.08
C PRO A 28 12.28 -3.01 -6.78
N SER A 29 13.36 -3.44 -7.44
CA SER A 29 14.67 -2.78 -7.38
C SER A 29 15.57 -3.26 -8.52
N PRO A 30 16.46 -2.38 -9.04
CA PRO A 30 17.47 -2.78 -10.03
C PRO A 30 18.49 -3.82 -9.50
N LEU A 31 18.53 -4.05 -8.18
CA LEU A 31 19.53 -4.92 -7.53
C LEU A 31 19.04 -6.32 -7.19
N VAL A 32 17.76 -6.66 -7.44
CA VAL A 32 17.19 -7.97 -7.07
C VAL A 32 16.58 -8.65 -8.29
N ALA A 33 17.03 -9.86 -8.57
CA ALA A 33 16.39 -10.72 -9.56
C ALA A 33 15.02 -11.21 -9.05
N PHE A 34 13.99 -11.12 -9.90
CA PHE A 34 12.62 -11.53 -9.56
C PHE A 34 12.47 -12.99 -9.10
N ASP A 35 13.41 -13.86 -9.49
CA ASP A 35 13.35 -15.30 -9.21
C ASP A 35 13.60 -15.65 -7.74
N ASP A 36 14.28 -14.78 -6.98
CA ASP A 36 14.47 -15.00 -5.54
C ASP A 36 13.27 -14.45 -4.74
N LYS A 37 12.28 -15.32 -4.55
CA LYS A 37 11.07 -15.03 -3.76
C LYS A 37 11.38 -14.51 -2.35
N ASN A 38 12.46 -14.98 -1.71
CA ASN A 38 12.82 -14.56 -0.35
C ASN A 38 13.46 -13.17 -0.34
N ALA A 39 14.32 -12.88 -1.32
CA ALA A 39 14.90 -11.54 -1.48
C ALA A 39 13.81 -10.51 -1.81
N VAL A 40 12.89 -10.85 -2.72
CA VAL A 40 11.73 -10.01 -3.06
C VAL A 40 10.86 -9.76 -1.83
N LEU A 41 10.51 -10.80 -1.06
CA LEU A 41 9.74 -10.64 0.18
C LEU A 41 10.44 -9.75 1.20
N LYS A 42 11.76 -9.92 1.42
CA LYS A 42 12.53 -9.06 2.32
C LYS A 42 12.55 -7.62 1.86
N LEU A 43 12.72 -7.41 0.56
CA LEU A 43 12.72 -6.08 -0.03
C LEU A 43 11.37 -5.40 0.14
N ILE A 44 10.26 -6.07 -0.20
CA ILE A 44 8.91 -5.53 0.00
C ILE A 44 8.65 -5.25 1.47
N THR A 45 9.09 -6.16 2.35
CA THR A 45 8.99 -5.93 3.78
C THR A 45 9.72 -4.64 4.13
N ALA A 46 10.94 -4.40 3.66
CA ALA A 46 11.64 -3.15 3.91
C ALA A 46 10.97 -1.92 3.25
N GLU A 47 10.44 -2.08 2.04
CA GLU A 47 9.83 -1.04 1.20
C GLU A 47 8.50 -0.54 1.75
N LEU A 48 7.76 -1.43 2.41
CA LEU A 48 6.46 -1.17 3.02
C LEU A 48 6.52 -1.14 4.55
N SER A 49 7.65 -1.49 5.17
CA SER A 49 7.75 -1.62 6.62
C SER A 49 7.50 -0.28 7.28
N THR A 50 6.46 -0.30 8.09
CA THR A 50 6.09 0.80 8.97
C THR A 50 6.60 0.57 10.39
N GLU A 51 7.55 -0.33 10.64
CA GLU A 51 8.00 -0.71 11.99
C GLU A 51 8.36 0.48 12.89
N ARG A 52 8.95 1.54 12.32
CA ARG A 52 9.29 2.75 13.08
C ARG A 52 8.04 3.56 13.45
N LEU A 53 7.03 3.55 12.59
CA LEU A 53 5.72 4.16 12.81
C LEU A 53 4.85 3.32 13.76
N GLU A 54 4.94 1.98 13.70
CA GLU A 54 4.28 1.05 14.61
C GLU A 54 4.70 1.29 16.07
N ARG A 55 6.00 1.54 16.32
CA ARG A 55 6.50 1.90 17.67
C ARG A 55 5.96 3.23 18.18
N LEU A 56 5.56 4.12 17.28
CA LEU A 56 4.95 5.41 17.60
C LEU A 56 3.42 5.34 17.59
N TYR A 57 2.81 4.23 17.15
CA TYR A 57 1.37 4.09 16.95
C TYR A 57 0.56 4.35 18.23
N ASP A 58 1.12 3.93 19.36
CA ASP A 58 0.55 4.17 20.69
C ASP A 58 0.52 5.65 21.07
N MET A 59 1.29 6.51 20.39
CA MET A 59 1.24 7.97 20.55
C MET A 59 0.49 8.64 19.38
N LEU A 60 0.51 8.04 18.19
CA LEU A 60 -0.12 8.59 16.97
C LEU A 60 -1.64 8.63 17.03
N PHE A 61 -2.28 7.75 17.81
CA PHE A 61 -3.73 7.82 18.01
C PHE A 61 -4.18 9.09 18.75
N LEU A 62 -3.27 9.72 19.52
CA LEU A 62 -3.55 10.96 20.27
C LEU A 62 -3.49 12.19 19.36
N VAL A 63 -2.73 12.13 18.26
CA VAL A 63 -2.41 13.30 17.44
C VAL A 63 -3.08 13.26 16.05
N SER A 64 -3.66 12.13 15.65
CA SER A 64 -4.30 11.97 14.33
C SER A 64 -5.76 11.53 14.42
N ASN A 65 -6.62 12.14 13.59
CA ASN A 65 -7.97 11.65 13.40
C ASN A 65 -7.94 10.41 12.50
N ARG A 66 -8.32 9.25 13.06
CA ARG A 66 -8.46 8.00 12.32
C ARG A 66 -9.44 8.26 11.17
N ARG A 67 -8.97 8.18 9.91
CA ARG A 67 -9.70 8.40 8.64
C ARG A 67 -9.72 9.81 8.03
N ASN A 68 -8.88 10.76 8.43
CA ASN A 68 -8.85 12.08 7.78
C ASN A 68 -7.72 12.25 6.74
N ILE A 69 -7.56 11.30 5.82
CA ILE A 69 -6.68 11.48 4.66
C ILE A 69 -7.44 12.33 3.65
N SER A 70 -7.03 13.59 3.48
CA SER A 70 -7.65 14.46 2.49
C SER A 70 -7.13 14.16 1.08
N PRO A 71 -7.99 14.26 0.05
CA PRO A 71 -7.57 14.15 -1.35
C PRO A 71 -6.44 15.11 -1.70
N LEU A 72 -5.64 14.79 -2.72
CA LEU A 72 -4.48 15.60 -3.13
C LEU A 72 -4.84 17.06 -3.44
N HIS A 73 -5.92 17.30 -4.19
CA HIS A 73 -6.37 18.67 -4.48
C HIS A 73 -6.73 19.42 -3.20
N HIS A 74 -7.30 18.74 -2.20
CA HIS A 74 -7.68 19.35 -0.93
C HIS A 74 -6.46 19.58 -0.02
N GLN A 75 -5.37 18.82 -0.17
CA GLN A 75 -4.09 19.17 0.47
C GLN A 75 -3.61 20.56 0.01
N LEU A 76 -3.73 20.86 -1.29
CA LEU A 76 -3.38 22.18 -1.83
C LEU A 76 -4.27 23.30 -1.27
N VAL A 77 -5.58 23.06 -1.17
CA VAL A 77 -6.53 24.01 -0.54
C VAL A 77 -6.17 24.28 0.92
N LYS A 78 -5.64 23.29 1.63
CA LYS A 78 -5.11 23.43 3.00
C LYS A 78 -3.76 24.14 3.06
N GLY A 79 -3.24 24.62 1.95
CA GLY A 79 -1.92 25.25 1.86
C GLY A 79 -0.76 24.27 2.01
N ARG A 80 -0.99 22.96 1.80
CA ARG A 80 0.06 21.95 1.90
C ARG A 80 0.67 21.65 0.53
N GLN A 81 1.99 21.66 0.47
CA GLN A 81 2.79 21.14 -0.62
C GLN A 81 3.00 19.64 -0.45
N THR A 82 2.69 18.86 -1.49
CA THR A 82 2.99 17.42 -1.53
C THR A 82 4.44 17.20 -1.91
N LEU A 83 5.20 16.49 -1.07
CA LEU A 83 6.59 16.13 -1.29
C LEU A 83 6.75 14.61 -1.40
N ILE A 84 7.55 14.17 -2.37
CA ILE A 84 7.84 12.75 -2.59
C ILE A 84 8.80 12.25 -1.50
N THR A 85 8.57 11.04 -0.99
CA THR A 85 9.51 10.35 -0.10
C THR A 85 9.58 8.86 -0.45
N GLU A 86 10.76 8.26 -0.45
CA GLU A 86 10.84 6.79 -0.61
C GLU A 86 10.67 6.04 0.71
N ARG A 87 10.51 6.76 1.83
CA ARG A 87 10.42 6.13 3.14
C ARG A 87 8.97 5.85 3.52
N ALA A 88 8.64 4.58 3.75
CA ALA A 88 7.28 4.16 4.13
C ALA A 88 6.79 4.79 5.44
N ASP A 89 7.70 5.01 6.39
CA ASP A 89 7.39 5.61 7.69
C ASP A 89 7.04 7.11 7.63
N LEU A 90 7.32 7.78 6.51
CA LEU A 90 6.95 9.18 6.28
C LEU A 90 5.70 9.33 5.40
N HIS A 91 5.18 8.25 4.83
CA HIS A 91 3.98 8.33 3.99
C HIS A 91 2.79 8.90 4.81
N LEU A 92 2.20 10.00 4.31
CA LEU A 92 1.15 10.80 4.96
C LEU A 92 1.54 11.52 6.25
N VAL A 93 2.82 11.58 6.57
CA VAL A 93 3.31 12.47 7.62
C VAL A 93 3.29 13.90 7.07
N TRP A 94 2.74 14.83 7.84
CA TRP A 94 2.76 16.24 7.49
C TRP A 94 3.48 17.06 8.54
N ASN A 95 4.16 18.11 8.08
CA ASN A 95 4.90 19.06 8.90
C ASN A 95 4.69 20.46 8.32
N TYR A 96 4.12 21.38 9.10
CA TYR A 96 3.71 22.71 8.65
C TYR A 96 2.85 22.67 7.37
N ASP A 97 3.38 23.25 6.30
CA ASP A 97 2.81 23.39 4.97
C ASP A 97 3.21 22.22 4.05
N ARG A 98 3.70 21.10 4.58
CA ARG A 98 4.20 19.98 3.77
C ARG A 98 3.54 18.68 4.16
N ILE A 99 3.24 17.85 3.18
CA ILE A 99 2.84 16.45 3.36
C ILE A 99 3.75 15.56 2.53
N PHE A 100 4.32 14.53 3.18
CA PHE A 100 5.16 13.56 2.52
C PHE A 100 4.30 12.42 1.98
N VAL A 101 4.47 12.06 0.71
CA VAL A 101 3.73 10.98 0.06
C VAL A 101 4.73 10.10 -0.67
N LYS A 102 4.78 8.83 -0.26
CA LYS A 102 5.55 7.80 -0.96
C LYS A 102 4.84 7.36 -2.24
N PRO A 103 5.50 7.35 -3.41
CA PRO A 103 4.96 6.81 -4.67
C PRO A 103 4.53 5.35 -4.54
N ILE A 104 3.58 4.90 -5.37
CA ILE A 104 3.21 3.49 -5.36
C ILE A 104 4.36 2.66 -5.96
N PRO A 105 4.92 1.68 -5.23
CA PRO A 105 5.85 0.73 -5.82
C PRO A 105 5.19 0.00 -6.99
N LEU A 106 5.82 0.00 -8.17
CA LEU A 106 5.23 -0.56 -9.40
C LEU A 106 4.85 -2.04 -9.27
N CYS A 107 5.56 -2.79 -8.43
CA CYS A 107 5.21 -4.16 -8.11
C CYS A 107 3.81 -4.31 -7.49
N LEU A 108 3.35 -3.34 -6.67
CA LEU A 108 2.00 -3.35 -6.09
C LEU A 108 0.90 -3.08 -7.12
N LEU A 109 1.26 -2.63 -8.31
CA LEU A 109 0.34 -2.37 -9.41
C LEU A 109 0.19 -3.58 -10.35
N SER A 110 0.94 -4.67 -10.12
CA SER A 110 0.95 -5.89 -10.95
C SER A 110 0.15 -7.02 -10.30
N HIS A 111 -0.81 -7.59 -11.03
CA HIS A 111 -1.60 -8.73 -10.53
C HIS A 111 -0.73 -9.98 -10.29
N ALA A 112 0.17 -10.27 -11.24
CA ALA A 112 1.09 -11.41 -11.16
C ALA A 112 1.98 -11.34 -9.91
N PHE A 113 2.39 -10.14 -9.54
CA PHE A 113 3.17 -9.91 -8.32
C PHE A 113 2.36 -10.23 -7.06
N TRP A 114 1.14 -9.71 -6.95
CA TRP A 114 0.24 -10.02 -5.82
C TRP A 114 0.00 -11.53 -5.70
N GLN A 115 -0.23 -12.22 -6.82
CA GLN A 115 -0.44 -13.66 -6.84
C GLN A 115 0.80 -14.44 -6.38
N THR A 116 1.98 -14.10 -6.90
CA THR A 116 3.21 -14.88 -6.71
C THR A 116 3.90 -14.60 -5.38
N HIS A 117 3.97 -13.33 -4.97
CA HIS A 117 4.78 -12.89 -3.85
C HIS A 117 3.96 -12.57 -2.60
N LEU A 118 2.66 -12.26 -2.73
CA LEU A 118 1.83 -11.94 -1.57
C LEU A 118 0.84 -13.08 -1.25
N LEU A 119 0.09 -13.58 -2.23
CA LEU A 119 -0.93 -14.60 -2.02
C LEU A 119 -0.35 -16.01 -1.86
N ALA A 120 0.55 -16.45 -2.75
CA ALA A 120 1.08 -17.81 -2.70
C ALA A 120 1.74 -18.16 -1.35
N PRO A 121 2.55 -17.29 -0.71
CA PRO A 121 3.05 -17.55 0.63
C PRO A 121 1.95 -17.64 1.69
N LEU A 122 0.88 -16.85 1.60
CA LEU A 122 -0.25 -16.92 2.54
C LEU A 122 -1.03 -18.23 2.46
N VAL A 123 -1.15 -18.79 1.26
CA VAL A 123 -1.90 -20.01 0.97
C VAL A 123 -1.05 -21.26 1.20
N ALA A 124 0.22 -21.26 0.80
CA ALA A 124 1.12 -22.40 0.96
C ALA A 124 1.29 -22.83 2.44
N HIS A 125 1.24 -21.88 3.37
CA HIS A 125 1.29 -22.16 4.80
C HIS A 125 -0.06 -22.53 5.43
N ALA A 126 -1.17 -22.41 4.70
CA ALA A 126 -2.50 -22.83 5.17
C ALA A 126 -2.80 -24.31 4.84
N THR A 127 -2.14 -24.88 3.84
CA THR A 127 -2.39 -26.25 3.34
C THR A 127 -1.50 -27.32 3.99
N VAL A 128 -0.39 -26.93 4.63
CA VAL A 128 0.47 -27.85 5.40
C VAL A 128 -0.16 -28.03 6.79
N GLY A 129 -1.01 -29.06 6.91
CA GLY A 129 -1.84 -29.34 8.07
C GLY A 129 -1.10 -29.29 9.42
N HIS A 130 -1.76 -28.63 10.38
CA HIS A 130 -1.54 -28.65 11.83
C HIS A 130 -0.14 -28.23 12.37
N HIS A 131 -0.13 -27.07 13.07
CA HIS A 131 0.90 -26.47 13.94
C HIS A 131 1.87 -25.44 13.36
N ALA A 132 2.04 -25.32 12.05
CA ALA A 132 2.80 -24.20 11.48
C ALA A 132 1.91 -22.95 11.38
N ALA A 133 1.95 -22.08 12.40
CA ALA A 133 1.31 -20.77 12.31
C ALA A 133 1.80 -20.04 11.05
N ARG A 134 0.87 -19.45 10.27
CA ARG A 134 1.19 -18.61 9.12
C ARG A 134 2.30 -17.62 9.51
N PRO A 135 3.38 -17.48 8.72
CA PRO A 135 4.51 -16.65 9.12
C PRO A 135 4.00 -15.23 9.39
N PRO A 136 4.23 -14.66 10.59
CA PRO A 136 3.73 -13.35 10.96
C PRO A 136 4.10 -12.27 9.94
N SER A 137 5.25 -12.42 9.28
CA SER A 137 5.74 -11.52 8.23
C SER A 137 4.87 -11.51 6.98
N ALA A 138 4.42 -12.65 6.45
CA ALA A 138 3.63 -12.68 5.20
C ALA A 138 2.25 -12.03 5.40
N VAL A 139 1.62 -12.28 6.56
CA VAL A 139 0.36 -11.61 6.94
C VAL A 139 0.56 -10.11 7.09
N LYS A 140 1.66 -9.72 7.76
CA LYS A 140 1.99 -8.31 7.97
C LYS A 140 2.16 -7.59 6.64
N VAL A 141 3.01 -8.11 5.75
CA VAL A 141 3.27 -7.53 4.43
C VAL A 141 2.00 -7.43 3.59
N TRP A 142 1.15 -8.46 3.58
CA TRP A 142 -0.14 -8.41 2.90
C TRP A 142 -1.02 -7.26 3.40
N ARG A 143 -1.13 -7.12 4.73
CA ARG A 143 -1.92 -6.06 5.37
C ARG A 143 -1.31 -4.67 5.19
N GLU A 144 0.02 -4.56 5.16
CA GLU A 144 0.74 -3.31 4.86
C GLU A 144 0.51 -2.89 3.42
N ALA A 145 0.62 -3.79 2.44
CA ALA A 145 0.35 -3.51 1.04
C ALA A 145 -1.11 -3.07 0.80
N GLN A 146 -2.07 -3.79 1.39
CA GLN A 146 -3.49 -3.43 1.33
C GLN A 146 -3.78 -2.07 1.96
N GLY A 147 -3.19 -1.82 3.14
CA GLY A 147 -3.33 -0.56 3.84
C GLY A 147 -2.73 0.61 3.07
N PHE A 148 -1.57 0.42 2.47
CA PHE A 148 -0.90 1.40 1.63
C PHE A 148 -1.75 1.75 0.38
N LEU A 149 -2.34 0.78 -0.31
CA LEU A 149 -3.23 1.10 -1.43
C LEU A 149 -4.54 1.75 -0.98
N ARG A 150 -5.06 1.41 0.20
CA ARG A 150 -6.23 2.08 0.79
C ARG A 150 -5.96 3.57 1.07
N THR A 151 -4.73 3.97 1.43
CA THR A 151 -4.42 5.40 1.59
C THR A 151 -4.55 6.15 0.26
N TYR A 152 -4.12 5.51 -0.83
CA TYR A 152 -4.24 6.05 -2.18
C TYR A 152 -5.68 6.17 -2.67
N ALA A 153 -6.56 5.26 -2.28
CA ALA A 153 -8.01 5.40 -2.49
C ALA A 153 -8.56 6.69 -1.84
N SER A 154 -7.96 7.13 -0.73
CA SER A 154 -8.33 8.37 -0.04
C SER A 154 -7.66 9.62 -0.64
N LEU A 155 -6.44 9.48 -1.17
CA LEU A 155 -5.70 10.57 -1.81
C LEU A 155 -6.24 10.92 -3.20
N ILE A 156 -6.74 9.93 -3.94
CA ILE A 156 -7.16 10.08 -5.35
C ILE A 156 -8.65 9.77 -5.47
N GLN A 157 -9.49 10.80 -5.26
CA GLN A 157 -10.95 10.68 -5.27
C GLN A 157 -11.60 11.30 -6.52
N HIS A 158 -10.89 12.19 -7.21
CA HIS A 158 -11.37 12.85 -8.42
C HIS A 158 -10.35 12.78 -9.57
N PRO A 159 -10.78 13.01 -10.83
CA PRO A 159 -9.87 13.09 -11.97
C PRO A 159 -8.75 14.13 -11.81
N SER A 160 -9.03 15.25 -11.10
CA SER A 160 -8.02 16.25 -10.75
C SER A 160 -6.95 15.71 -9.80
N ASP A 161 -7.33 14.87 -8.83
CA ASP A 161 -6.37 14.20 -7.95
C ASP A 161 -5.50 13.23 -8.73
N LEU A 162 -6.08 12.47 -9.68
CA LEU A 162 -5.31 11.55 -10.51
C LEU A 162 -4.32 12.33 -11.38
N HIS A 163 -4.73 13.48 -11.92
CA HIS A 163 -3.83 14.37 -12.65
C HIS A 163 -2.66 14.83 -11.76
N LEU A 164 -2.94 15.32 -10.54
CA LEU A 164 -1.91 15.70 -9.58
C LEU A 164 -0.98 14.54 -9.23
N ALA A 165 -1.52 13.34 -9.00
CA ALA A 165 -0.73 12.15 -8.70
C ALA A 165 0.23 11.80 -9.84
N LYS A 166 -0.21 11.93 -11.09
CA LYS A 166 0.64 11.71 -12.29
C LYS A 166 1.72 12.78 -12.41
N THR A 167 1.37 14.06 -12.22
CA THR A 167 2.34 15.18 -12.20
C THR A 167 3.41 15.01 -11.13
N LEU A 168 3.04 14.45 -9.97
CA LEU A 168 3.94 14.16 -8.86
C LEU A 168 4.61 12.78 -8.98
N HIS A 169 4.43 12.05 -10.09
CA HIS A 169 4.96 10.69 -10.30
C HIS A 169 4.60 9.70 -9.18
N LEU A 170 3.48 9.91 -8.50
CA LEU A 170 2.98 9.02 -7.45
C LEU A 170 2.34 7.75 -8.02
N VAL A 171 1.92 7.81 -9.28
CA VAL A 171 1.35 6.72 -10.08
C VAL A 171 1.86 6.81 -11.53
N PRO A 172 1.81 5.73 -12.32
CA PRO A 172 2.26 5.74 -13.70
C PRO A 172 1.48 6.73 -14.60
N ASN A 173 2.19 7.37 -15.54
CA ASN A 173 1.64 8.42 -16.39
C ASN A 173 0.61 7.92 -17.43
N ASN A 174 0.61 6.64 -17.73
CA ASN A 174 -0.31 5.98 -18.66
C ASN A 174 -1.66 5.61 -18.02
N VAL A 175 -1.82 5.76 -16.70
CA VAL A 175 -3.08 5.40 -16.02
C VAL A 175 -4.18 6.43 -16.35
N ASP A 176 -5.31 5.93 -16.83
CA ASP A 176 -6.56 6.70 -17.00
C ASP A 176 -7.49 6.54 -15.79
N TRP A 177 -8.50 7.42 -15.70
CA TRP A 177 -9.44 7.45 -14.58
C TRP A 177 -10.24 6.16 -14.40
N ASN A 178 -10.74 5.56 -15.48
CA ASN A 178 -11.56 4.36 -15.38
C ASN A 178 -10.72 3.17 -14.92
N THR A 179 -9.49 3.07 -15.42
CA THR A 179 -8.54 2.03 -15.02
C THR A 179 -8.13 2.22 -13.55
N TRP A 180 -7.88 3.45 -13.10
CA TRP A 180 -7.68 3.76 -11.68
C TRP A 180 -8.85 3.31 -10.81
N CYS A 181 -10.09 3.67 -11.17
CA CYS A 181 -11.29 3.30 -10.41
C CYS A 181 -11.43 1.78 -10.27
N ARG A 182 -11.26 1.02 -11.36
CA ARG A 182 -11.35 -0.45 -11.32
C ARG A 182 -10.27 -1.07 -10.42
N PHE A 183 -9.04 -0.56 -10.50
CA PHE A 183 -7.94 -1.04 -9.67
C PHE A 183 -8.18 -0.78 -8.17
N ILE A 184 -8.58 0.45 -7.83
CA ILE A 184 -8.58 0.92 -6.44
C ILE A 184 -9.83 0.50 -5.64
N ASP A 185 -10.92 0.17 -6.32
CA ASP A 185 -12.22 -0.19 -5.72
C ASP A 185 -12.09 -1.29 -4.66
N GLY A 186 -11.31 -2.34 -4.96
CA GLY A 186 -11.07 -3.44 -4.04
C GLY A 186 -10.38 -3.05 -2.73
N PHE A 187 -9.65 -1.94 -2.70
CA PHE A 187 -8.90 -1.46 -1.53
C PHE A 187 -9.66 -0.38 -0.75
N ALA A 188 -10.51 0.40 -1.40
CA ALA A 188 -11.20 1.55 -0.82
C ALA A 188 -12.10 1.17 0.38
N HIS A 189 -12.68 -0.02 0.35
CA HIS A 189 -13.68 -0.49 1.32
C HIS A 189 -13.11 -1.40 2.41
N LEU A 190 -11.79 -1.56 2.47
CA LEU A 190 -11.15 -2.40 3.49
C LEU A 190 -11.39 -1.84 4.91
N LYS A 191 -11.78 -2.73 5.83
CA LYS A 191 -11.97 -2.39 7.23
C LYS A 191 -10.62 -2.27 7.94
N ASP A 192 -10.58 -1.49 9.02
CA ASP A 192 -9.36 -1.24 9.80
C ASP A 192 -8.69 -2.55 10.30
N ARG A 193 -9.47 -3.59 10.60
CA ARG A 193 -8.97 -4.93 10.98
C ARG A 193 -8.27 -5.71 9.86
N GLN A 194 -8.48 -5.31 8.61
CA GLN A 194 -7.97 -5.99 7.41
C GLN A 194 -6.65 -5.40 6.92
N VAL A 195 -6.23 -4.25 7.47
CA VAL A 195 -5.00 -3.55 7.09
C VAL A 195 -4.06 -3.41 8.29
N ALA A 196 -2.79 -3.10 8.03
CA ALA A 196 -1.82 -2.92 9.10
C ALA A 196 -2.15 -1.64 9.89
N PRO A 197 -2.15 -1.65 11.25
CA PRO A 197 -2.56 -0.50 12.05
C PRO A 197 -1.88 0.82 11.67
N ALA A 198 -0.58 0.78 11.39
CA ALA A 198 0.23 1.94 11.02
C ALA A 198 -0.17 2.60 9.69
N THR A 199 -0.92 1.91 8.82
CA THR A 199 -1.43 2.45 7.54
C THR A 199 -2.77 3.18 7.66
N ILE A 200 -3.36 3.22 8.86
CA ILE A 200 -4.74 3.72 9.09
C ILE A 200 -4.77 5.24 9.35
N THR A 201 -3.63 5.87 9.64
CA THR A 201 -3.58 7.24 10.15
C THR A 201 -2.62 8.14 9.37
N GLY A 202 -3.11 9.29 8.90
CA GLY A 202 -2.27 10.43 8.53
C GLY A 202 -1.71 11.05 9.79
N SER A 203 -0.41 10.91 10.00
CA SER A 203 0.24 11.26 11.27
C SER A 203 0.72 12.71 11.24
N CYS A 204 0.40 13.48 12.28
CA CYS A 204 1.04 14.77 12.52
C CYS A 204 2.42 14.48 13.12
N ALA A 205 3.48 15.07 12.58
CA ALA A 205 4.79 15.11 13.22
C ALA A 205 4.88 16.30 14.19
#